data_AF-A0A950AWP6-F1
#
_entry.id   AF-A0A950AWP6-F1
#
_cell.length_a   1.000
_cell.length_b   1.000
_cell.length_c   1.000
_cell.angle_alpha   90.00
_cell.angle_beta   90.00
_cell.angle_gamma   90.00
#
_symmetry.space_group_name_H-M   'P 1'
#
loop_
_entity.id
_entity.type
_entity.pdbx_description
1 polymer ?
#
loop_
_entity_poly.entity_id
_entity_poly.type
_entity_poly.pdbx_seq_one_letter_code
_entity_poly.pdbx_strand_id
1 'polypeptide(L)'
;MSNDHDIDRHFVARMEAASVDERDAVLADLAVRALAGDELAARTIRALMLPACRRIGAGRDAGLLSALVDAACQEVLDWAVSEGHATL
;
A
#
# COMPACT_ATOMS: atom_id res chain seq x y z
N MET A 1 -17.26 4.89 -16.50
CA MET A 1 -16.54 5.25 -15.26
C MET A 1 -15.56 4.12 -14.93
N SER A 2 -14.37 4.13 -15.57
CA SER A 2 -13.36 3.06 -15.43
C SER A 2 -11.92 3.59 -15.33
N ASN A 3 -11.70 4.90 -15.16
CA ASN A 3 -10.34 5.45 -15.18
C ASN A 3 -9.53 5.09 -13.92
N ASP A 4 -10.13 5.09 -12.74
CA ASP A 4 -9.38 4.91 -11.49
C ASP A 4 -8.78 3.50 -11.36
N HIS A 5 -9.50 2.47 -11.82
CA HIS A 5 -9.02 1.09 -11.79
C HIS A 5 -7.84 0.82 -12.73
N ASP A 6 -7.79 1.53 -13.87
CA ASP A 6 -6.70 1.38 -14.84
C ASP A 6 -5.46 2.17 -14.39
N ILE A 7 -5.66 3.32 -13.75
CA ILE A 7 -4.59 4.11 -13.13
C ILE A 7 -3.93 3.32 -11.99
N ASP A 8 -4.73 2.75 -11.08
CA ASP A 8 -4.20 1.92 -9.98
C ASP A 8 -3.40 0.73 -10.52
N ARG A 9 -3.89 0.06 -11.58
CA ARG A 9 -3.20 -1.08 -12.18
C ARG A 9 -1.86 -0.68 -12.81
N HIS A 10 -1.82 0.41 -13.56
CA HIS A 10 -0.59 0.88 -14.19
C HIS A 10 0.45 1.32 -13.14
N PHE A 11 -0.02 2.01 -12.10
CA PHE A 11 0.81 2.43 -10.98
C PHE A 11 1.40 1.22 -10.23
N VAL A 12 0.58 0.21 -9.93
CA VAL A 12 1.04 -1.04 -9.30
C VAL A 12 2.11 -1.72 -10.16
N ALA A 13 1.88 -1.87 -11.47
CA ALA A 13 2.85 -2.48 -12.38
C ALA A 13 4.18 -1.72 -12.42
N ARG A 14 4.14 -0.37 -12.39
CA ARG A 14 5.34 0.46 -12.28
C ARG A 14 6.07 0.23 -10.95
N MET A 15 5.34 0.16 -9.84
CA MET A 15 5.94 -0.10 -8.52
C MET A 15 6.53 -1.52 -8.43
N GLU A 16 5.94 -2.53 -9.07
CA GLU A 16 6.51 -3.88 -9.16
C GLU A 16 7.82 -3.93 -9.97
N ALA A 17 8.08 -2.95 -10.84
CA ALA A 17 9.32 -2.81 -11.61
C ALA A 17 10.34 -1.85 -10.97
N ALA A 18 9.90 -0.99 -10.04
CA ALA A 18 10.75 -0.03 -9.35
C ALA A 18 11.78 -0.71 -8.45
N SER A 19 12.88 -0.03 -8.16
CA SER A 19 13.89 -0.47 -7.18
C SER A 19 13.31 -0.51 -5.76
N VAL A 20 14.05 -1.09 -4.81
CA VAL A 20 13.65 -1.07 -3.38
C VAL A 20 13.58 0.36 -2.87
N ASP A 21 14.64 1.16 -3.09
CA ASP A 21 14.70 2.55 -2.65
C ASP A 21 13.57 3.41 -3.23
N GLU A 22 13.19 3.18 -4.50
CA GLU A 22 12.07 3.87 -5.13
C GLU A 22 10.72 3.47 -4.52
N ARG A 23 10.56 2.20 -4.15
CA ARG A 23 9.35 1.73 -3.45
C ARG A 23 9.27 2.32 -2.06
N ASP A 24 10.36 2.32 -1.32
CA ASP A 24 10.42 2.84 0.04
C ASP A 24 10.12 4.34 0.05
N ALA A 25 10.70 5.11 -0.89
CA ALA A 25 10.40 6.53 -1.03
C ALA A 25 8.90 6.80 -1.33
N VAL A 26 8.28 6.00 -2.21
CA VAL A 26 6.85 6.12 -2.51
C VAL A 26 5.98 5.72 -1.32
N LEU A 27 6.32 4.64 -0.61
CA LEU A 27 5.59 4.21 0.57
C LEU A 27 5.71 5.23 1.71
N ALA A 28 6.88 5.85 1.88
CA ALA A 28 7.09 6.91 2.84
C ALA A 28 6.21 8.14 2.55
N ASP A 29 6.17 8.63 1.31
CA ASP A 29 5.29 9.75 0.91
C ASP A 29 3.80 9.43 1.16
N LEU A 30 3.37 8.24 0.74
CA LEU A 30 1.99 7.81 0.94
C LEU A 30 1.65 7.66 2.42
N ALA A 31 2.57 7.15 3.25
CA ALA A 31 2.35 6.99 4.68
C ALA A 31 2.22 8.34 5.39
N VAL A 32 3.07 9.32 5.06
CA VAL A 32 2.98 10.70 5.58
C VAL A 32 1.60 11.29 5.28
N ARG A 33 1.14 11.17 4.04
CA ARG A 33 -0.17 11.69 3.62
C ARG A 33 -1.32 10.96 4.29
N ALA A 34 -1.25 9.63 4.37
CA ALA A 34 -2.28 8.82 5.02
C ALA A 34 -2.42 9.17 6.50
N LEU A 35 -1.30 9.37 7.22
CA LEU A 35 -1.30 9.80 8.62
C LEU A 35 -1.86 11.22 8.79
N ALA A 36 -1.70 12.09 7.79
CA ALA A 36 -2.34 13.39 7.74
C ALA A 36 -3.85 13.33 7.37
N GLY A 37 -4.43 12.15 7.19
CA GLY A 37 -5.85 11.94 6.89
C GLY A 37 -6.19 11.82 5.40
N ASP A 38 -5.20 11.66 4.52
CA ASP A 38 -5.43 11.41 3.09
C ASP A 38 -5.90 9.97 2.84
N GLU A 39 -7.22 9.78 2.74
CA GLU A 39 -7.83 8.48 2.46
C GLU A 39 -7.40 7.87 1.13
N LEU A 40 -7.08 8.69 0.12
CA LEU A 40 -6.59 8.21 -1.16
C LEU A 40 -5.20 7.60 -1.00
N ALA A 41 -4.31 8.23 -0.22
CA ALA A 41 -3.00 7.68 0.07
C ALA A 41 -3.10 6.32 0.80
N ALA A 42 -3.98 6.22 1.80
CA ALA A 42 -4.23 4.95 2.51
C ALA A 42 -4.82 3.88 1.58
N ARG A 43 -5.66 4.25 0.62
CA ARG A 43 -6.19 3.33 -0.41
C ARG A 43 -5.10 2.89 -1.38
N THR A 44 -4.20 3.79 -1.78
CA THR A 44 -3.07 3.47 -2.66
C THR A 44 -2.11 2.49 -2.00
N ILE A 45 -1.80 2.64 -0.70
CA ILE A 45 -0.99 1.67 0.05
C ILE A 45 -1.64 0.28 0.00
N ARG A 46 -2.95 0.18 0.29
CA ARG A 46 -3.69 -1.09 0.22
C ARG A 46 -3.66 -1.70 -1.18
N ALA A 47 -3.79 -0.89 -2.23
CA ALA A 47 -3.71 -1.35 -3.62
C ALA A 47 -2.31 -1.91 -3.96
N LEU A 48 -1.24 -1.29 -3.45
CA LEU A 48 0.13 -1.77 -3.60
C LEU A 48 0.39 -3.08 -2.86
N MET A 49 -0.22 -3.28 -1.68
CA MET A 49 -0.05 -4.50 -0.89
C MET A 49 -0.85 -5.69 -1.43
N LEU A 50 -2.00 -5.41 -2.07
CA LEU A 50 -2.95 -6.43 -2.51
C LEU A 50 -2.35 -7.59 -3.34
N PRO A 51 -1.44 -7.37 -4.33
CA PRO A 51 -0.81 -8.47 -5.07
C PRO A 51 -0.01 -9.41 -4.16
N ALA A 52 0.76 -8.88 -3.22
CA ALA A 52 1.52 -9.68 -2.26
C ALA A 52 0.59 -10.41 -1.29
N CYS A 53 -0.42 -9.72 -0.74
CA CYS A 53 -1.43 -10.32 0.13
C CYS A 53 -2.19 -11.45 -0.58
N ARG A 54 -2.52 -11.32 -1.87
CA ARG A 54 -3.15 -12.39 -2.68
C ARG A 54 -2.25 -13.61 -2.85
N ARG A 55 -0.94 -13.41 -3.03
CA ARG A 55 0.03 -14.52 -3.11
C ARG A 55 0.15 -15.25 -1.78
N ILE A 56 0.21 -14.51 -0.66
CA ILE A 56 0.30 -15.07 0.70
C ILE A 56 -0.99 -15.78 1.10
N GLY A 57 -2.14 -15.16 0.84
CA GLY A 57 -3.47 -15.66 1.18
C GLY A 57 -4.09 -16.59 0.14
N ALA A 58 -3.30 -17.15 -0.78
CA ALA A 58 -3.82 -18.00 -1.86
C ALA A 58 -4.64 -19.18 -1.28
N GLY A 59 -5.86 -19.36 -1.78
CA GLY A 59 -6.79 -20.40 -1.30
C GLY A 59 -7.53 -20.08 0.01
N ARG A 60 -7.42 -18.85 0.51
CA ARG A 60 -8.16 -18.36 1.68
C ARG A 60 -9.39 -17.56 1.26
N ASP A 61 -10.31 -17.35 2.20
CA ASP A 61 -11.52 -16.55 1.95
C ASP A 61 -11.22 -15.05 1.82
N ALA A 62 -12.19 -14.32 1.27
CA ALA A 62 -12.06 -12.89 1.01
C ALA A 62 -11.93 -12.04 2.28
N GLY A 63 -12.49 -12.50 3.41
CA GLY A 63 -12.41 -11.80 4.68
C GLY A 63 -10.99 -11.82 5.23
N LEU A 64 -10.32 -12.96 5.17
CA LEU A 64 -8.91 -13.06 5.55
C LEU A 64 -8.02 -12.21 4.65
N LEU A 65 -8.29 -12.16 3.34
CA LEU A 65 -7.53 -11.31 2.41
C LEU A 65 -7.67 -9.83 2.77
N SER A 66 -8.88 -9.38 3.14
CA SER A 66 -9.10 -8.00 3.59
C SER A 66 -8.28 -7.69 4.84
N ALA A 67 -8.34 -8.55 5.85
CA ALA A 67 -7.59 -8.37 7.09
C ALA A 67 -6.07 -8.34 6.86
N LEU A 68 -5.56 -9.15 5.92
CA LEU A 68 -4.14 -9.16 5.57
C LEU A 68 -3.71 -7.85 4.90
N VAL A 69 -4.55 -7.28 4.03
CA VAL A 69 -4.29 -5.99 3.38
C VAL A 69 -4.32 -4.86 4.40
N ASP A 70 -5.26 -4.87 5.34
CA ASP A 70 -5.33 -3.86 6.39
C ASP A 70 -4.13 -3.94 7.34
N ALA A 71 -3.71 -5.16 7.71
CA ALA A 71 -2.49 -5.37 8.51
C ALA A 71 -1.23 -4.90 7.78
N ALA A 72 -1.09 -5.20 6.48
CA ALA A 72 0.04 -4.74 5.68
C ALA A 72 0.04 -3.21 5.52
N CYS A 73 -1.14 -2.60 5.39
CA CYS A 73 -1.26 -1.15 5.38
C CYS A 73 -0.78 -0.54 6.71
N GLN A 74 -1.19 -1.10 7.84
CA GLN A 74 -0.76 -0.63 9.16
C GLN A 74 0.76 -0.77 9.34
N GLU A 75 1.34 -1.90 8.95
CA GLU A 75 2.79 -2.13 9.02
C GLU A 75 3.58 -1.07 8.25
N VAL A 76 3.11 -0.64 7.07
CA VAL A 76 3.74 0.44 6.29
C VAL A 76 3.70 1.78 7.05
N LEU A 77 2.58 2.09 7.72
CA LEU A 77 2.46 3.32 8.51
C LEU A 77 3.41 3.29 9.71
N ASP A 78 3.46 2.16 10.41
CA ASP A 78 4.31 1.97 11.58
C ASP A 78 5.80 2.04 11.19
N TRP A 79 6.18 1.42 10.08
CA TRP A 79 7.51 1.51 9.49
C TRP A 79 7.90 2.97 9.18
N ALA A 80 7.01 3.73 8.52
CA ALA A 80 7.28 5.11 8.16
C ALA A 80 7.50 6.00 9.40
N VAL A 81 6.79 5.73 10.50
CA VAL A 81 7.00 6.41 11.78
C VAL A 81 8.33 5.99 12.41
N SER A 82 8.65 4.68 12.42
CA SER A 82 9.90 4.19 13.03
C SER A 82 11.16 4.67 12.33
N GLU A 83 11.12 4.81 11.00
CA GLU A 83 12.22 5.35 10.19
C GLU A 83 12.28 6.89 10.18
N GLY A 84 11.34 7.56 10.86
CA GLY A 84 11.30 9.02 10.97
C GLY A 84 10.84 9.73 9.70
N HIS A 85 10.19 9.03 8.78
CA HIS A 85 9.55 9.63 7.60
C HIS A 85 8.28 10.39 7.95
N ALA A 86 7.56 9.93 8.98
CA ALA A 86 6.31 10.53 9.45
C ALA A 86 6.29 10.73 10.97
N THR A 87 5.39 11.61 11.42
CA THR A 87 5.10 11.87 12.84
C THR A 87 3.61 11.67 13.11
N LEU A 88 3.29 11.02 14.22
CA LEU A 88 1.93 10.87 14.74
C LEU A 88 1.35 12.18 15.27
#